data_AF-A0A183LUD5-F1
#
_entry.id   AF-A0A183LUD5-F1
#
_cell.length_a   1.000
_cell.length_b   1.000
_cell.length_c   1.000
_cell.angle_alpha   90.00
_cell.angle_beta   90.00
_cell.angle_gamma   90.00
#
_symmetry.space_group_name_H-M   'P 1'
#
loop_
_entity.id
_entity.type
_entity.pdbx_description
1 polymer ?
#
loop_
_entity_poly.entity_id
_entity_poly.type
_entity_poly.pdbx_seq_one_letter_code
_entity_poly.pdbx_strand_id
1 'polypeptide(L)'
;MGGGVVHISGPNFPINDGFYHRIRGYRVDRQIILEVDDSRHTYELNSIYGKQFNNQKVIWLGHAPRLNKTDFFHGYMTDHIESEVPLGLLPDGSLSKEK
;
A
#
# COMPACT_ATOMS: atom_id res chain seq x y z
N MET A 1 -17.03 -11.52 -7.59
CA MET A 1 -16.41 -10.86 -8.76
C MET A 1 -15.32 -9.95 -8.23
N GLY A 2 -14.06 -10.42 -8.30
CA GLY A 2 -12.92 -9.77 -7.65
C GLY A 2 -12.33 -8.66 -8.51
N GLY A 3 -11.96 -7.54 -7.87
CA GLY A 3 -11.22 -6.47 -8.52
C GLY A 3 -9.84 -6.95 -8.98
N GLY A 4 -9.43 -6.53 -10.17
CA GLY A 4 -8.12 -6.82 -10.72
C GLY A 4 -6.99 -6.11 -9.97
N VAL A 5 -5.77 -6.62 -10.11
CA VAL A 5 -4.56 -5.94 -9.62
C VAL A 5 -4.29 -4.73 -10.50
N VAL A 6 -4.16 -3.56 -9.89
CA VAL A 6 -3.69 -2.34 -10.56
C VAL A 6 -2.22 -2.16 -10.19
N HIS A 7 -1.36 -2.06 -11.20
CA HIS A 7 0.05 -1.75 -11.01
C HIS A 7 0.26 -0.25 -11.15
N ILE A 8 0.95 0.34 -10.18
CA ILE A 8 1.27 1.77 -10.14
C ILE A 8 2.77 1.88 -9.96
N SER A 9 3.42 2.60 -10.88
CA SER A 9 4.85 2.85 -10.81
C SER A 9 5.13 4.13 -10.05
N GLY A 10 6.17 4.14 -9.21
CA GLY A 10 6.66 5.35 -8.56
C GLY A 10 7.35 6.33 -9.52
N PRO A 11 7.94 7.41 -8.98
CA PRO A 11 8.68 8.39 -9.77
C PRO A 11 9.94 7.80 -10.41
N ASN A 12 10.44 8.47 -11.45
CA ASN A 12 11.61 8.02 -12.21
C ASN A 12 12.94 8.47 -11.57
N PHE A 13 13.13 8.16 -10.29
CA PHE A 13 14.40 8.34 -9.59
C PHE A 13 14.68 7.15 -8.65
N PRO A 14 15.96 6.85 -8.38
CA PRO A 14 16.32 5.74 -7.51
C PRO A 14 15.89 6.01 -6.07
N ILE A 15 15.24 5.03 -5.44
CA ILE A 15 14.84 5.06 -4.02
C ILE A 15 15.67 4.10 -3.14
N ASN A 16 16.67 3.45 -3.74
CA ASN A 16 17.58 2.50 -3.11
C ASN A 16 18.98 3.11 -2.95
N ASP A 17 19.03 4.42 -2.67
CA ASP A 17 20.25 5.24 -2.63
C ASP A 17 20.91 5.29 -1.23
N GLY A 18 20.28 4.68 -0.23
CA GLY A 18 20.76 4.64 1.15
C GLY A 18 20.18 5.73 2.05
N PHE A 19 19.31 6.60 1.53
CA PHE A 19 18.61 7.62 2.31
C PHE A 19 17.19 7.19 2.68
N TYR A 20 16.60 7.91 3.65
CA TYR A 20 15.20 7.72 3.99
C TYR A 20 14.31 8.39 2.94
N HIS A 21 13.38 7.63 2.38
CA HIS A 21 12.33 8.13 1.51
C HIS A 21 10.96 8.05 2.19
N ARG A 22 10.13 9.07 1.99
CA ARG A 22 8.76 9.12 2.49
C ARG A 22 7.80 8.69 1.39
N ILE A 23 7.21 7.50 1.54
CA ILE A 23 6.22 6.97 0.60
C ILE A 23 4.83 7.08 1.22
N ARG A 24 3.86 7.65 0.49
CA ARG A 24 2.46 7.79 0.91
C ARG A 24 1.53 7.37 -0.20
N GLY A 25 0.62 6.45 0.09
CA GLY A 25 -0.39 5.97 -0.84
C GLY A 25 -1.78 6.34 -0.35
N TYR A 26 -2.56 7.01 -1.20
CA TYR A 26 -3.93 7.40 -0.91
C TYR A 26 -4.86 6.87 -2.00
N ARG A 27 -6.09 6.55 -1.59
CA ARG A 27 -7.18 6.31 -2.53
C ARG A 27 -8.29 7.29 -2.22
N VAL A 28 -8.68 8.07 -3.22
CA VAL A 28 -9.78 9.03 -3.15
C VAL A 28 -10.70 8.72 -4.32
N ASP A 29 -11.90 8.21 -4.05
CA ASP A 29 -12.86 7.78 -5.06
C ASP A 29 -12.26 6.82 -6.13
N ARG A 30 -12.09 7.33 -7.35
CA ARG A 30 -11.52 6.62 -8.51
C ARG A 30 -10.06 6.98 -8.76
N GLN A 31 -9.44 7.74 -7.87
CA GLN A 31 -8.05 8.11 -7.95
C GLN A 31 -7.21 7.30 -6.96
N ILE A 32 -6.04 6.90 -7.42
CA ILE A 32 -4.95 6.50 -6.54
C ILE A 32 -3.86 7.55 -6.65
N ILE A 33 -3.44 8.08 -5.50
CA ILE A 33 -2.39 9.08 -5.41
C ILE A 33 -1.20 8.40 -4.73
N LEU A 34 -0.04 8.47 -5.38
CA LEU A 34 1.24 8.01 -4.85
C LEU A 34 2.14 9.22 -4.69
N GLU A 35 2.56 9.49 -3.47
CA GLU A 35 3.56 10.50 -3.15
C GLU A 35 4.84 9.79 -2.69
N VAL A 36 5.98 10.19 -3.26
CA VAL A 36 7.31 9.74 -2.87
C VAL A 36 8.17 10.98 -2.70
N ASP A 37 8.54 11.28 -1.46
CA ASP A 37 9.20 12.52 -1.03
C ASP A 37 8.38 13.76 -1.40
N ASP A 38 8.84 14.53 -2.40
CA ASP A 38 8.19 15.72 -2.94
C ASP A 38 7.55 15.47 -4.32
N SER A 39 7.64 14.25 -4.84
CA SER A 39 7.02 13.85 -6.09
C SER A 39 5.62 13.28 -5.86
N ARG A 40 4.65 13.75 -6.64
CA ARG A 40 3.25 13.30 -6.57
C ARG A 40 2.77 12.82 -7.93
N HIS A 41 2.21 11.61 -7.95
CA HIS A 41 1.59 11.01 -9.11
C HIS A 41 0.13 10.62 -8.81
N THR A 42 -0.78 10.99 -9.71
CA THR A 42 -2.21 10.65 -9.61
C THR A 42 -2.60 9.73 -10.77
N TYR A 43 -3.28 8.64 -10.44
CA TYR A 43 -3.72 7.61 -11.38
C TYR A 43 -5.25 7.50 -11.36
N GLU A 44 -5.86 7.70 -12.52
CA GLU A 44 -7.30 7.53 -12.71
C GLU A 44 -7.64 6.05 -12.95
N LEU A 45 -8.57 5.52 -12.17
CA LEU A 45 -9.09 4.18 -12.34
C LEU A 45 -10.25 4.18 -13.32
N ASN A 46 -10.04 3.56 -14.49
CA ASN A 46 -11.06 3.40 -15.54
C ASN A 46 -12.23 2.47 -15.16
N SER A 47 -12.27 1.94 -13.94
CA SER A 47 -13.19 0.87 -13.55
C SER A 47 -14.15 1.26 -12.43
N ILE A 48 -15.40 0.79 -12.58
CA ILE A 48 -16.48 0.83 -11.58
C ILE A 48 -16.20 -0.10 -10.37
N TYR A 49 -15.08 -0.84 -10.35
CA TYR A 49 -14.64 -1.67 -9.21
C TYR A 49 -14.08 -0.82 -8.05
N GLY A 50 -14.84 0.21 -7.69
CA GLY A 50 -14.62 1.17 -6.62
C GLY A 50 -15.18 0.76 -5.26
N LYS A 51 -15.71 -0.46 -5.09
CA LYS A 51 -16.15 -0.90 -3.75
C LYS A 51 -14.96 -1.44 -2.96
N GLN A 52 -14.81 -0.86 -1.76
CA GLN A 52 -14.00 -1.23 -0.59
C GLN A 52 -13.16 -2.50 -0.76
N PHE A 53 -11.83 -2.36 -0.53
CA PHE A 53 -10.88 -3.42 -0.17
C PHE A 53 -11.55 -4.80 -0.04
N ASN A 54 -11.69 -5.53 -1.16
CA ASN A 54 -12.59 -6.67 -1.36
C ASN A 54 -12.41 -7.77 -0.28
N ASN A 55 -13.01 -7.58 0.90
CA ASN A 55 -12.74 -8.37 2.11
C ASN A 55 -11.24 -8.64 2.36
N GLN A 56 -10.34 -7.71 1.99
CA GLN A 56 -8.93 -7.83 2.32
C GLN A 56 -8.77 -7.64 3.83
N LYS A 57 -8.44 -8.73 4.52
CA LYS A 57 -8.29 -8.78 5.98
C LYS A 57 -6.86 -8.58 6.46
N VAL A 58 -5.89 -8.59 5.54
CA VAL A 58 -4.47 -8.59 5.84
C VAL A 58 -3.78 -7.60 4.92
N ILE A 59 -2.93 -6.76 5.51
CA ILE A 59 -1.95 -5.92 4.81
C ILE A 59 -0.59 -6.57 5.05
N TRP A 60 0.21 -6.71 3.99
CA TRP A 60 1.56 -7.27 4.08
C TRP A 60 2.57 -6.14 3.95
N LEU A 61 3.56 -6.11 4.85
CA LEU A 61 4.69 -5.21 4.81
C LEU A 61 5.96 -6.02 4.57
N GLY A 62 6.81 -5.54 3.66
CA GLY A 62 8.10 -6.15 3.33
C GLY A 62 8.07 -7.42 2.46
N HIS A 63 7.10 -8.32 2.64
CA HIS A 63 6.94 -9.50 1.79
C HIS A 63 5.52 -10.10 1.88
N ALA A 64 4.96 -10.56 0.75
CA ALA A 64 3.66 -11.23 0.72
C ALA A 64 3.80 -12.74 0.44
N PRO A 65 3.78 -13.62 1.47
CA PRO A 65 4.14 -15.04 1.35
C PRO A 65 3.19 -15.86 0.47
N ARG A 66 1.97 -15.36 0.22
CA ARG A 66 0.95 -16.06 -0.57
C ARG A 66 0.86 -15.59 -2.01
N LEU A 67 1.56 -14.52 -2.37
CA LEU A 67 1.50 -13.96 -3.73
C LEU A 67 2.66 -14.42 -4.62
N ASN A 68 3.72 -15.07 -4.07
CA ASN A 68 4.87 -15.63 -4.78
C ASN A 68 5.45 -14.74 -5.90
N LYS A 69 5.30 -13.41 -5.77
CA LYS A 69 5.60 -12.43 -6.81
C LYS A 69 6.46 -11.26 -6.30
N THR A 70 6.93 -11.34 -5.06
CA THR A 70 7.68 -10.25 -4.41
C THR A 70 8.91 -10.83 -3.73
N ASP A 71 10.06 -10.20 -3.91
CA ASP A 71 11.24 -10.47 -3.10
C ASP A 71 11.03 -10.00 -1.65
N PHE A 72 11.95 -10.34 -0.77
CA PHE A 72 11.96 -9.84 0.61
C PHE A 72 12.55 -8.43 0.65
N PHE A 73 11.85 -7.51 1.31
CA PHE A 73 12.40 -6.19 1.62
C PHE A 73 13.56 -6.31 2.62
N HIS A 74 14.68 -5.64 2.31
CA HIS A 74 15.83 -5.51 3.18
C HIS A 74 16.12 -4.03 3.37
N GLY A 75 15.95 -3.53 4.60
CA GLY A 75 16.13 -2.12 4.93
C GLY A 75 15.39 -1.74 6.21
N TYR A 76 15.39 -0.46 6.53
CA TYR A 76 14.64 0.08 7.65
C TYR A 76 13.32 0.66 7.15
N MET A 77 12.23 0.33 7.85
CA MET A 77 10.90 0.87 7.58
C MET A 77 10.30 1.37 8.89
N THR A 78 9.82 2.60 8.85
CA THR A 78 8.95 3.15 9.89
C THR A 78 7.61 3.38 9.24
N ASP A 79 6.58 2.72 9.76
CA ASP A 79 5.23 2.81 9.20
C ASP A 79 4.30 3.60 10.12
N HIS A 80 3.38 4.32 9.50
CA HIS A 80 2.24 4.95 10.17
C HIS A 80 1.02 4.75 9.27
N ILE A 81 0.18 3.79 9.62
CA ILE A 81 -1.07 3.54 8.91
C ILE A 81 -2.18 4.35 9.58
N GLU A 82 -2.68 5.36 8.88
CA GLU A 82 -3.91 6.04 9.25
C GLU A 82 -5.06 5.44 8.45
N SER A 83 -6.02 4.85 9.16
CA SER A 83 -7.28 4.41 8.58
C SER A 83 -8.40 5.03 9.40
N GLU A 84 -9.47 5.48 8.75
CA GLU A 84 -10.70 5.90 9.43
C GLU A 84 -11.37 4.76 10.24
N VAL A 85 -10.85 3.53 10.15
CA VAL A 85 -11.26 2.37 10.94
C VAL A 85 -10.08 1.95 11.84
N PRO A 86 -10.27 1.83 13.18
CA PRO A 86 -9.21 1.41 14.08
C PRO A 86 -8.61 0.06 13.66
N LEU A 87 -7.28 0.01 13.55
CA LEU A 87 -6.53 -1.22 13.32
C LEU A 87 -5.87 -1.63 14.65
N GLY A 88 -6.22 -2.81 15.14
CA GLY A 88 -5.59 -3.45 16.30
C GLY A 88 -4.40 -4.31 15.88
N LEU A 89 -3.31 -4.24 16.64
CA LEU A 89 -2.11 -5.07 16.45
C LEU A 89 -2.35 -6.46 17.05
N LEU A 90 -2.25 -7.49 16.23
CA LEU A 90 -2.30 -8.88 16.69
C LEU A 90 -0.92 -9.36 17.16
N PRO A 91 -0.85 -10.39 18.03
CA PRO A 91 0.41 -10.92 18.57
C PRO A 91 1.40 -11.45 17.53
N ASP A 92 0.94 -11.72 16.30
CA ASP A 92 1.75 -12.18 15.17
C ASP A 92 2.32 -11.03 14.32
N GLY A 93 2.14 -9.78 14.76
CA GLY A 93 2.59 -8.58 14.06
C GLY A 93 1.70 -8.16 12.88
N SER A 94 0.59 -8.87 12.64
CA SER A 94 -0.40 -8.47 11.64
C SER A 94 -1.39 -7.45 12.21
N LEU A 95 -1.90 -6.58 11.33
CA LEU A 95 -2.91 -5.59 11.68
C LEU A 95 -4.30 -6.09 11.25
N SER A 96 -5.27 -6.01 12.15
CA SER A 96 -6.66 -6.38 11.87
C SER A 96 -7.61 -5.26 12.28
N LYS A 97 -8.76 -5.14 11.60
CA LYS A 97 -9.81 -4.20 12.00
C LYS A 97 -10.41 -4.64 13.32
N GLU A 98 -10.47 -3.75 14.31
CA GLU A 98 -11.31 -3.98 15.48
C GLU A 98 -12.78 -4.02 15.03
N LYS A 99 -13.52 -4.99 15.56
CA LYS A 99 -14.88 -5.33 15.13
C LYS A 99 -15.92 -4.48 15.83
#